data_AF-A0A7W2PZI6-F1
#
_entry.id   AF-A0A7W2PZI6-F1
#
_cell.length_a   1.000
_cell.length_b   1.000
_cell.length_c   1.000
_cell.angle_alpha   90.00
_cell.angle_beta   90.00
_cell.angle_gamma   90.00
#
_symmetry.space_group_name_H-M   'P 1'
#
loop_
_entity.id
_entity.type
_entity.pdbx_description
1 polymer ?
#
loop_
_entity_poly.entity_id
_entity_poly.type
_entity_poly.pdbx_seq_one_letter_code
_entity_poly.pdbx_strand_id
1 'polypeptide(L)'
;MLKIVPDPPHNHHSLEDTLIQATEYALCAQSVAHQAVLLQPKSPAAILMLTSMHEMEALRVLLESALIQVQMPNAQPRPLH
;
A
#
# COMPACT_ATOMS: atom_id res chain seq x y z
N MET A 1 34.18 20.72 -14.97
CA MET A 1 33.94 19.86 -13.79
C MET A 1 32.45 19.87 -13.49
N LEU A 2 31.76 18.77 -13.73
CA LEU A 2 30.36 18.61 -13.31
C LEU A 2 30.40 18.27 -11.81
N LYS A 3 29.96 19.19 -10.96
CA LYS A 3 29.72 18.85 -9.54
C LYS A 3 28.62 17.80 -9.55
N ILE A 4 28.94 16.58 -9.11
CA ILE A 4 27.94 15.57 -8.78
C ILE A 4 27.18 16.15 -7.60
N VAL A 5 26.01 16.72 -7.87
CA VAL A 5 25.07 17.12 -6.83
C VAL A 5 24.42 15.81 -6.38
N PRO A 6 24.53 15.44 -5.09
CA PRO A 6 23.79 14.29 -4.58
C PRO A 6 22.31 14.54 -4.83
N ASP A 7 21.59 13.51 -5.29
CA ASP A 7 20.14 13.63 -5.45
C ASP A 7 19.53 14.13 -4.13
N PRO A 8 18.57 15.07 -4.19
CA PRO A 8 17.92 15.56 -2.99
C PRO A 8 17.33 14.37 -2.21
N PRO A 9 17.31 14.44 -0.86
CA PRO A 9 16.74 13.37 -0.05
C PRO A 9 15.34 13.07 -0.60
N HIS A 10 15.08 11.78 -0.88
CA HIS A 10 13.77 11.32 -1.32
C HIS A 10 12.80 11.61 -0.17
N ASN A 11 12.15 12.76 -0.25
CA ASN A 11 11.11 13.14 0.67
C ASN A 11 10.00 12.10 0.52
N HIS A 12 9.64 11.43 1.60
CA HIS A 12 8.48 10.52 1.72
C HIS A 12 7.14 11.26 1.56
N HIS A 13 7.03 12.15 0.58
CA HIS A 13 5.94 13.09 0.38
C HIS A 13 5.24 12.87 -0.96
N SER A 14 5.67 11.90 -1.77
CA SER A 14 4.85 11.46 -2.89
C SER A 14 3.67 10.64 -2.38
N LEU A 15 2.50 10.87 -2.97
CA LEU A 15 1.33 10.01 -2.76
C LEU A 15 1.67 8.56 -3.13
N GLU A 16 2.51 8.36 -4.15
CA GLU A 16 2.99 7.04 -4.57
C GLU A 16 3.72 6.30 -3.43
N ASP A 17 4.73 6.93 -2.83
CA ASP A 17 5.49 6.35 -1.70
C ASP A 17 4.57 6.05 -0.51
N THR A 18 3.59 6.92 -0.26
CA THR A 18 2.59 6.74 0.81
C THR A 18 1.72 5.52 0.54
N LEU A 19 1.27 5.32 -0.69
CA LEU A 19 0.45 4.17 -1.08
C LEU A 19 1.24 2.85 -1.05
N ILE A 20 2.52 2.89 -1.47
CA ILE A 20 3.44 1.75 -1.33
C ILE A 20 3.58 1.39 0.14
N GLN A 21 3.87 2.37 1.00
CA GLN A 21 4.02 2.13 2.43
C GLN A 21 2.72 1.65 3.10
N ALA A 22 1.56 2.18 2.71
CA ALA A 22 0.28 1.72 3.20
C ALA A 22 0.01 0.25 2.82
N THR A 23 0.44 -0.17 1.62
CA THR A 23 0.32 -1.56 1.16
C THR A 23 1.18 -2.51 2.02
N GLU A 24 2.40 -2.10 2.36
CA GLU A 24 3.28 -2.85 3.27
C GLU A 24 2.68 -2.99 4.68
N TYR A 25 2.07 -1.93 5.19
CA TYR A 25 1.37 -2.00 6.49
C TYR A 25 0.15 -2.92 6.45
N ALA A 26 -0.64 -2.90 5.37
CA ALA A 26 -1.78 -3.80 5.20
C ALA A 26 -1.33 -5.27 5.14
N LEU A 27 -0.24 -5.56 4.42
CA LEU A 27 0.42 -6.87 4.38
C LEU A 27 0.86 -7.36 5.76
N CYS A 28 1.50 -6.49 6.53
CA CYS A 28 1.95 -6.78 7.88
C CYS A 28 0.74 -7.09 8.80
N ALA A 29 -0.29 -6.25 8.77
CA ALA A 29 -1.51 -6.43 9.55
C ALA A 29 -2.23 -7.75 9.20
N GLN A 30 -2.34 -8.08 7.92
CA GLN A 30 -2.91 -9.34 7.45
C GLN A 30 -2.12 -10.56 7.96
N SER A 31 -0.78 -10.47 7.94
CA SER A 31 0.10 -11.52 8.44
C SER A 31 -0.05 -11.74 9.95
N VAL A 32 -0.14 -10.66 10.74
CA VAL A 32 -0.38 -10.72 12.18
C VAL A 32 -1.75 -11.32 12.49
N ALA A 33 -2.78 -10.89 11.77
CA ALA A 33 -4.13 -11.42 11.93
C ALA A 33 -4.21 -12.91 11.59
N HIS A 34 -3.57 -13.34 10.50
CA HIS A 34 -3.47 -14.75 10.14
C HIS A 34 -2.80 -15.56 11.25
N GLN A 35 -1.68 -15.08 11.78
CA GLN A 35 -0.99 -15.74 12.88
C GLN A 35 -1.85 -15.80 14.16
N ALA A 36 -2.60 -14.75 14.47
CA ALA A 36 -3.51 -14.73 15.62
C ALA A 36 -4.62 -15.79 15.48
N VAL A 37 -5.16 -15.99 14.27
CA VAL A 37 -6.13 -17.06 13.99
C VAL A 37 -5.48 -18.43 14.22
N LEU A 38 -4.26 -18.65 13.74
CA LEU A 38 -3.56 -19.93 13.89
C LEU A 38 -3.28 -20.29 15.36
N LEU A 39 -3.04 -19.29 16.22
CA LEU A 39 -2.82 -19.50 17.65
C LEU A 39 -4.09 -19.96 18.39
N GLN A 40 -5.27 -19.47 18.00
CA GLN A 40 -6.55 -19.80 18.66
C GLN A 40 -7.73 -19.93 17.68
N PRO A 41 -7.73 -20.94 16.79
CA PRO A 41 -8.58 -20.97 15.58
C PRO A 41 -10.09 -21.10 15.83
N LYS A 42 -10.52 -21.43 17.05
CA LYS A 42 -11.94 -21.58 17.42
C LYS A 42 -12.44 -20.54 18.42
N SER A 43 -11.64 -19.52 18.71
CA SER A 43 -12.05 -18.43 19.59
C SER A 43 -13.02 -17.49 18.85
N PRO A 44 -13.97 -16.84 19.56
CA PRO A 44 -14.78 -15.77 18.97
C PRO A 44 -13.92 -14.66 18.35
N ALA A 45 -12.77 -14.36 18.95
CA ALA A 45 -11.80 -13.40 18.42
C ALA A 45 -11.20 -13.85 17.08
N ALA A 46 -10.91 -15.14 16.89
CA ALA A 46 -10.40 -15.65 15.63
C ALA A 46 -11.44 -15.58 14.50
N ILE A 47 -12.73 -15.76 14.81
CA ILE A 47 -13.80 -15.56 13.82
C ILE A 47 -13.85 -14.10 13.37
N LEU A 48 -13.77 -13.15 14.31
CA LEU A 48 -13.70 -11.72 13.97
C LEU A 48 -12.42 -11.40 13.17
N MET A 49 -11.30 -12.02 13.54
CA MET A 49 -10.02 -11.82 12.86
C MET A 49 -10.04 -12.32 11.41
N LEU A 50 -10.73 -13.43 11.13
CA LEU A 50 -10.95 -13.90 9.75
C LEU A 50 -11.75 -12.89 8.92
N THR A 51 -12.77 -12.26 9.50
CA THR A 51 -13.47 -11.15 8.83
C THR A 51 -12.54 -9.97 8.60
N SER A 52 -11.76 -9.56 9.60
CA SER A 52 -10.76 -8.50 9.44
C SER A 52 -9.74 -8.80 8.34
N MET A 53 -9.31 -10.07 8.20
CA MET A 53 -8.43 -10.49 7.11
C MET A 53 -9.08 -10.31 5.73
N HIS A 54 -10.38 -10.58 5.59
CA HIS A 54 -11.11 -10.35 4.34
C HIS A 54 -11.17 -8.85 4.00
N GLU A 55 -11.48 -8.01 4.97
CA GLU A 55 -11.48 -6.54 4.79
C GLU A 55 -10.09 -5.99 4.47
N MET A 56 -9.03 -6.57 5.05
CA MET A 56 -7.64 -6.21 4.73
C MET A 56 -7.26 -6.57 3.29
N GLU A 57 -7.75 -7.70 2.76
CA GLU A 57 -7.56 -8.05 1.35
C GLU A 57 -8.25 -7.04 0.43
N ALA A 58 -9.50 -6.66 0.73
CA ALA A 58 -10.21 -5.63 -0.02
C ALA A 58 -9.49 -4.27 0.03
N LEU A 59 -8.97 -3.89 1.20
CA LEU A 59 -8.14 -2.69 1.38
C LEU A 59 -6.90 -2.73 0.47
N ARG A 60 -6.21 -3.87 0.40
CA ARG A 60 -5.03 -4.02 -0.47
C ARG A 60 -5.36 -3.81 -1.95
N VAL A 61 -6.44 -4.40 -2.43
CA VAL A 61 -6.91 -4.20 -3.81
C VAL A 61 -7.19 -2.72 -4.09
N LEU A 62 -7.78 -2.00 -3.13
CA LEU A 62 -8.01 -0.55 -3.25
C LEU A 62 -6.71 0.25 -3.28
N LEU A 63 -5.73 -0.11 -2.45
CA LEU A 63 -4.41 0.54 -2.42
C LEU A 63 -3.64 0.31 -3.73
N GLU A 64 -3.66 -0.91 -4.26
CA GLU A 64 -3.05 -1.24 -5.56
C GLU A 64 -3.74 -0.48 -6.70
N SER A 65 -5.07 -0.40 -6.68
CA SER A 65 -5.82 0.41 -7.64
C SER A 65 -5.47 1.90 -7.56
N ALA A 66 -5.36 2.44 -6.35
CA ALA A 66 -4.97 3.83 -6.14
C ALA A 66 -3.54 4.08 -6.64
N LEU A 67 -2.62 3.13 -6.42
CA LEU A 67 -1.25 3.23 -6.89
C LEU A 67 -1.18 3.28 -8.42
N ILE A 68 -1.94 2.41 -9.10
CA ILE A 68 -2.06 2.42 -10.56
C ILE A 68 -2.55 3.79 -11.03
N GLN A 69 -3.60 4.35 -10.41
CA GLN A 69 -4.14 5.67 -10.79
C GLN A 69 -3.12 6.80 -10.63
N VAL A 70 -2.26 6.74 -9.61
CA VAL A 70 -1.18 7.72 -9.40
C VAL A 70 -0.07 7.57 -10.45
N GLN A 71 0.21 6.35 -10.88
CA GLN A 71 1.22 6.03 -11.88
C GLN A 71 0.75 6.25 -13.33
N MET A 72 -0.56 6.38 -13.56
CA MET A 72 -1.08 6.71 -14.89
C MET A 72 -0.51 8.06 -15.33
N PRO A 73 0.13 8.15 -16.51
CA PRO A 73 0.60 9.43 -17.02
C PRO A 73 -0.58 10.38 -17.06
N ASN A 74 -0.46 11.57 -16.46
CA ASN A 74 -1.41 12.66 -16.64
C ASN A 74 -1.64 12.81 -18.15
N ALA A 75 -2.78 12.32 -18.64
CA ALA A 75 -3.20 12.45 -20.02
C ALA A 75 -3.64 13.91 -20.26
N GLN A 76 -2.73 14.85 -20.06
CA GLN A 76 -2.84 16.17 -20.64
C GLN A 76 -2.55 16.00 -22.13
N PRO A 77 -3.47 16.37 -23.04
CA PRO A 77 -3.12 16.48 -24.45
C PRO A 77 -1.98 17.48 -24.54
N ARG A 78 -0.81 17.03 -24.98
CA ARG A 78 0.28 17.94 -25.38
C ARG A 78 -0.32 18.88 -26.42
N PRO A 79 -0.43 20.20 -26.20
CA PRO A 79 -0.75 21.10 -27.29
C PRO A 79 0.41 20.99 -28.28
N LEU A 80 0.12 20.44 -29.46
CA LEU A 80 1.04 20.45 -30.59
C LEU A 80 1.21 21.92 -30.97
N HIS A 81 2.38 22.48 -30.66
CA HIS A 81 2.87 23.74 -31.21
C HIS A 81 4.06 23.45 -32.11
#